data_AF-A0A8T7AW69-F1
#
_entry.id   AF-A0A8T7AW69-F1
#
_cell.length_a   1.000
_cell.length_b   1.000
_cell.length_c   1.000
_cell.angle_alpha   90.00
_cell.angle_beta   90.00
_cell.angle_gamma   90.00
#
_symmetry.space_group_name_H-M   'P 1'
#
loop_
_entity.id
_entity.type
_entity.pdbx_description
1 polymer ?
#
loop_
_entity_poly.entity_id
_entity_poly.type
_entity_poly.pdbx_seq_one_letter_code
_entity_poly.pdbx_strand_id
1 'polypeptide(L)'
;MLRASIIATTLFLQTWCGSVMAQQCASGQLMTHEAYQYGRFETRMQSAQGNGIVSAFFLYNIDLGCNWPAENNEIDIEMTGNRDDSVQFTTHYPGPWSATEIVPMAFNPHAGLHDYAIEWEPGVVRWFVDDELVYVQDAGYVSGLVYPMRILMNHYAADAPGWVGAWDAAVLPTEVSYDYVRYYAYTPGSGDAGTDNNFMLQWSDEFDQFDPSRWQITEFGGFGGNFCTFISNNIDLEGGQLQLHMTEPPQQTTSAVSFSVDVTALDMAPTDVIYLNGTFNDWCGTCNPMSDVDGDGTWELSLMLPAGEHEYLYSRNGWSDIGGAPLGSACDYKPCDEWSNYGVAVPYGSGAIETETFCWGSCESCADADEDGVGAAVDNCQDVANSSQVDSDNDGFGNRCDGDLNNDCAVNFADLSLFKNVMFSADATADLDSDGAVNFADLVILKSLFFAAPGPSALANCP
;
A
#
# COMPACT_ATOMS: atom_id res chain seq x y z
N MET A 1 53.29 -45.36 17.79
CA MET A 1 52.76 -45.00 19.13
C MET A 1 52.86 -43.49 19.22
N LEU A 2 51.84 -42.64 19.35
CA LEU A 2 50.42 -42.74 19.66
C LEU A 2 49.61 -42.06 18.53
N ARG A 3 48.37 -42.52 18.31
CA ARG A 3 47.33 -41.82 17.56
C ARG A 3 46.67 -40.79 18.50
N ALA A 4 46.49 -39.56 18.06
CA ALA A 4 45.59 -38.60 18.68
C ALA A 4 44.38 -38.42 17.75
N SER A 5 43.21 -38.86 18.20
CA SER A 5 41.92 -38.61 17.57
C SER A 5 41.52 -37.16 17.81
N ILE A 6 41.26 -36.41 16.73
CA ILE A 6 40.58 -35.12 16.79
C ILE A 6 39.08 -35.41 16.58
N ILE A 7 38.30 -35.07 17.60
CA ILE A 7 36.84 -35.08 17.59
C ILE A 7 36.38 -33.94 16.69
N ALA A 8 35.66 -34.28 15.62
CA ALA A 8 34.97 -33.31 14.78
C ALA A 8 33.72 -32.85 15.52
N THR A 9 33.73 -31.62 16.02
CA THR A 9 32.54 -30.94 16.54
C THR A 9 31.77 -30.42 15.34
N THR A 10 30.65 -31.08 15.02
CA THR A 10 29.70 -30.60 14.01
C THR A 10 29.02 -29.35 14.54
N LEU A 11 29.45 -28.19 14.04
CA LEU A 11 28.79 -26.92 14.26
C LEU A 11 27.53 -26.92 13.38
N PHE A 12 26.37 -27.21 13.97
CA PHE A 12 25.10 -26.89 13.33
C PHE A 12 24.98 -25.36 13.31
N LEU A 13 25.28 -24.75 12.16
CA LEU A 13 24.75 -23.43 11.85
C LEU A 13 23.24 -23.61 11.70
N GLN A 14 22.51 -23.32 12.77
CA GLN A 14 21.10 -23.03 12.70
C GLN A 14 20.97 -21.71 11.96
N THR A 15 20.82 -21.79 10.65
CA THR A 15 20.31 -20.69 9.85
C THR A 15 18.97 -20.29 10.45
N TRP A 16 18.91 -19.07 10.99
CA TRP A 16 17.66 -18.39 11.29
C TRP A 16 16.94 -18.21 9.97
N CYS A 17 16.15 -19.23 9.61
CA CYS A 17 15.12 -19.13 8.60
C CYS A 17 14.05 -18.26 9.25
N GLY A 18 13.84 -17.04 8.77
CA GLY A 18 12.59 -16.33 9.02
C GLY A 18 11.51 -17.16 8.36
N SER A 19 10.93 -18.10 9.10
CA SER A 19 9.77 -18.85 8.65
C SER A 19 8.67 -17.82 8.44
N VAL A 20 8.23 -17.64 7.19
CA VAL A 20 6.87 -17.19 6.91
C VAL A 20 5.98 -18.16 7.70
N MET A 21 5.50 -17.73 8.86
CA MET A 21 4.61 -18.56 9.66
C MET A 21 3.40 -18.81 8.78
N ALA A 22 3.18 -20.06 8.38
CA ALA A 22 1.99 -20.42 7.64
C ALA A 22 0.78 -19.91 8.44
N GLN A 23 -0.10 -19.21 7.75
CA GLN A 23 -1.29 -18.64 8.34
C GLN A 23 -2.12 -19.73 9.03
N GLN A 24 -2.55 -19.50 10.27
CA GLN A 24 -3.24 -20.49 11.09
C GLN A 24 -4.77 -20.31 11.10
N CYS A 25 -5.28 -19.24 10.51
CA CYS A 25 -6.70 -18.93 10.34
C CYS A 25 -6.91 -18.07 9.10
N ALA A 26 -8.16 -17.97 8.65
CA ALA A 26 -8.60 -16.92 7.75
C ALA A 26 -9.63 -16.04 8.46
N SER A 27 -9.69 -14.76 8.11
CA SER A 27 -10.61 -13.79 8.71
C SER A 27 -11.01 -12.68 7.74
N GLY A 28 -11.77 -11.70 8.20
CA GLY A 28 -12.17 -10.51 7.44
C GLY A 28 -11.58 -9.21 7.99
N GLN A 29 -11.32 -8.26 7.09
CA GLN A 29 -11.04 -6.86 7.41
C GLN A 29 -11.67 -5.94 6.35
N LEU A 30 -12.25 -4.83 6.81
CA LEU A 30 -12.72 -3.76 5.95
C LEU A 30 -12.17 -2.42 6.41
N MET A 31 -12.07 -1.50 5.47
CA MET A 31 -11.75 -0.09 5.74
C MET A 31 -12.57 0.87 4.88
N THR A 32 -12.66 2.13 5.29
CA THR A 32 -13.23 3.18 4.45
C THR A 32 -12.29 3.59 3.31
N HIS A 33 -12.86 3.95 2.15
CA HIS A 33 -12.13 4.58 1.04
C HIS A 33 -11.70 6.02 1.34
N GLU A 34 -12.43 6.71 2.22
CA GLU A 34 -12.06 8.05 2.67
C GLU A 34 -11.37 8.00 4.03
N ALA A 35 -10.41 8.90 4.23
CA ALA A 35 -9.83 9.21 5.52
C ALA A 35 -10.48 10.48 6.09
N TYR A 36 -10.67 10.49 7.41
CA TYR A 36 -11.35 11.57 8.13
C TYR A 36 -10.38 12.24 9.09
N GLN A 37 -10.36 13.58 9.10
CA GLN A 37 -9.59 14.33 10.07
C GLN A 37 -10.51 14.82 11.19
N TYR A 38 -10.27 14.32 12.41
CA TYR A 38 -11.15 14.50 13.57
C TYR A 38 -12.56 13.95 13.35
N GLY A 39 -13.36 13.89 14.41
CA GLY A 39 -14.77 13.52 14.31
C GLY A 39 -15.24 12.65 15.46
N ARG A 40 -16.51 12.25 15.36
CA ARG A 40 -17.09 11.22 16.20
C ARG A 40 -17.40 10.01 15.34
N PHE A 41 -16.93 8.86 15.78
CA PHE A 41 -16.99 7.58 15.09
C PHE A 41 -17.71 6.62 15.99
N GLU A 42 -18.87 6.12 15.56
CA GLU A 42 -19.68 5.21 16.34
C GLU A 42 -19.80 3.87 15.64
N THR A 43 -19.84 2.81 16.42
CA THR A 43 -20.27 1.50 15.96
C THR A 43 -21.07 0.82 17.05
N ARG A 44 -21.92 -0.11 16.65
CA ARG A 44 -22.55 -1.03 17.57
C ARG A 44 -22.08 -2.44 17.26
N MET A 45 -21.34 -3.05 18.18
CA MET A 45 -20.66 -4.31 17.89
C MET A 45 -20.71 -5.32 19.04
N GLN A 46 -20.51 -6.59 18.69
CA GLN A 46 -20.35 -7.71 19.61
C GLN A 46 -19.06 -8.45 19.23
N SER A 47 -18.09 -8.48 20.15
CA SER A 47 -16.80 -9.15 19.95
C SER A 47 -16.88 -10.67 20.12
N ALA A 48 -15.82 -11.39 19.72
CA ALA A 48 -15.74 -12.83 19.90
C ALA A 48 -14.96 -13.24 21.16
N GLN A 49 -15.48 -14.22 21.90
CA GLN A 49 -14.81 -14.80 23.06
C GLN A 49 -13.83 -15.91 22.63
N GLY A 50 -12.64 -15.92 23.23
CA GLY A 50 -11.61 -16.92 22.92
C GLY A 50 -10.18 -16.44 23.19
N ASN A 51 -9.31 -17.33 23.64
CA ASN A 51 -7.89 -16.98 23.78
C ASN A 51 -7.24 -16.73 22.41
N GLY A 52 -6.33 -15.78 22.37
CA GLY A 52 -5.59 -15.39 21.17
C GLY A 52 -6.34 -14.43 20.25
N ILE A 53 -7.61 -14.10 20.55
CA ILE A 53 -8.50 -13.36 19.65
C ILE A 53 -8.49 -11.85 19.93
N VAL A 54 -8.55 -11.06 18.87
CA VAL A 54 -8.86 -9.63 18.89
C VAL A 54 -10.06 -9.36 17.97
N SER A 55 -11.01 -8.55 18.45
CA SER A 55 -12.09 -7.96 17.65
C SER A 55 -11.97 -6.44 17.78
N ALA A 56 -11.91 -5.70 16.66
CA ALA A 56 -11.53 -4.29 16.70
C ALA A 56 -12.38 -3.39 15.81
N PHE A 57 -12.63 -2.18 16.31
CA PHE A 57 -13.08 -1.01 15.55
C PHE A 57 -12.09 0.12 15.84
N PHE A 58 -11.43 0.63 14.80
CA PHE A 58 -10.31 1.55 14.99
C PHE A 58 -10.17 2.54 13.85
N LEU A 59 -9.38 3.57 14.10
CA LEU A 59 -9.00 4.58 13.13
C LEU A 59 -7.52 4.41 12.83
N TYR A 60 -7.11 4.37 11.56
CA TYR A 60 -5.71 4.26 11.19
C TYR A 60 -5.32 5.16 10.02
N ASN A 61 -4.17 5.81 10.14
CA ASN A 61 -3.56 6.56 9.04
C ASN A 61 -2.76 5.61 8.15
N ILE A 62 -3.40 5.06 7.10
CA ILE A 62 -2.71 4.20 6.13
C ILE A 62 -2.00 5.00 5.02
N ASP A 63 -2.38 6.27 4.81
CA ASP A 63 -1.92 7.10 3.71
C ASP A 63 -0.57 7.80 4.02
N LEU A 64 0.23 7.21 4.91
CA LEU A 64 1.46 7.79 5.47
C LEU A 64 2.71 7.59 4.60
N GLY A 65 2.61 6.85 3.50
CA GLY A 65 3.75 6.53 2.62
C GLY A 65 4.95 6.03 3.43
N CYS A 66 6.11 6.67 3.25
CA CYS A 66 7.34 6.30 3.94
C CYS A 66 7.60 7.09 5.23
N ASN A 67 6.56 7.73 5.77
CA ASN A 67 6.69 8.58 6.96
C ASN A 67 6.48 7.80 8.27
N TRP A 68 6.29 6.48 8.22
CA TRP A 68 6.27 5.66 9.43
C TRP A 68 7.67 5.58 10.06
N PRO A 69 7.81 5.71 11.39
CA PRO A 69 6.77 5.91 12.39
C PRO A 69 6.48 7.39 12.71
N ALA A 70 7.16 8.35 12.07
CA ALA A 70 7.07 9.77 12.40
C ALA A 70 5.66 10.36 12.27
N GLU A 71 4.83 9.82 11.38
CA GLU A 71 3.43 10.28 11.14
C GLU A 71 2.37 9.27 11.59
N ASN A 72 2.77 8.29 12.41
CA ASN A 72 1.88 7.25 12.88
C ASN A 72 0.74 7.84 13.73
N ASN A 73 -0.50 7.59 13.33
CA ASN A 73 -1.73 7.96 14.04
C ASN A 73 -2.69 6.77 13.96
N GLU A 74 -3.11 6.29 15.13
CA GLU A 74 -4.09 5.22 15.28
C GLU A 74 -4.91 5.45 16.56
N ILE A 75 -6.20 5.11 16.53
CA ILE A 75 -7.09 5.19 17.70
C ILE A 75 -7.97 3.95 17.74
N ASP A 76 -7.85 3.18 18.82
CA ASP A 76 -8.36 1.82 18.88
C ASP A 76 -9.49 1.64 19.89
N ILE A 77 -10.44 0.78 19.52
CA ILE A 77 -11.30 0.02 20.42
C ILE A 77 -11.04 -1.46 20.13
N GLU A 78 -10.42 -2.15 21.09
CA GLU A 78 -10.09 -3.57 20.96
C GLU A 78 -10.67 -4.39 22.10
N MET A 79 -11.33 -5.49 21.76
CA MET A 79 -11.76 -6.50 22.71
C MET A 79 -10.94 -7.76 22.53
N THR A 80 -10.16 -8.10 23.55
CA THR A 80 -9.41 -9.35 23.60
C THR A 80 -10.32 -10.49 24.05
N GLY A 81 -10.39 -11.58 23.29
CA GLY A 81 -11.35 -12.66 23.56
C GLY A 81 -11.10 -13.43 24.87
N ASN A 82 -9.92 -13.31 25.49
CA ASN A 82 -9.59 -13.92 26.78
C ASN A 82 -10.16 -13.17 28.00
N ARG A 83 -10.75 -11.98 27.81
CA ARG A 83 -11.35 -11.16 28.87
C ARG A 83 -12.81 -10.87 28.54
N ASP A 84 -13.70 -11.14 29.48
CA ASP A 84 -15.15 -11.00 29.32
C ASP A 84 -15.73 -9.88 30.18
N ASP A 85 -14.90 -8.96 30.65
CA ASP A 85 -15.25 -7.89 31.58
C ASP A 85 -14.47 -6.58 31.32
N SER A 86 -13.93 -6.38 30.11
CA SER A 86 -13.17 -5.18 29.78
C SER A 86 -13.11 -4.87 28.28
N VAL A 87 -12.79 -3.61 27.99
CA VAL A 87 -12.51 -3.10 26.64
C VAL A 87 -11.17 -2.37 26.69
N GLN A 88 -10.33 -2.54 25.67
CA GLN A 88 -9.04 -1.87 25.54
C GLN A 88 -9.18 -0.65 24.61
N PHE A 89 -8.64 0.47 25.07
CA PHE A 89 -8.55 1.70 24.28
C PHE A 89 -7.09 2.10 24.12
N THR A 90 -6.67 2.38 22.89
CA THR A 90 -5.29 2.74 22.58
C THR A 90 -5.25 3.96 21.68
N THR A 91 -4.21 4.78 21.83
CA THR A 91 -3.76 5.69 20.78
C THR A 91 -2.34 5.35 20.40
N HIS A 92 -2.07 5.24 19.11
CA HIS A 92 -0.71 5.29 18.58
C HIS A 92 -0.45 6.68 18.02
N TYR A 93 0.69 7.26 18.40
CA TYR A 93 1.03 8.65 18.10
C TYR A 93 2.43 8.73 17.50
N PRO A 94 2.85 9.88 16.92
CA PRO A 94 4.13 10.02 16.23
C PRO A 94 5.31 9.34 16.93
N GLY A 95 5.90 8.37 16.23
CA GLY A 95 6.86 7.40 16.75
C GLY A 95 6.26 5.98 16.88
N PRO A 96 7.07 5.00 17.33
CA PRO A 96 6.62 3.62 17.54
C PRO A 96 5.85 3.49 18.88
N TRP A 97 5.21 4.56 19.31
CA TRP A 97 4.71 4.71 20.66
C TRP A 97 3.20 4.59 20.70
N SER A 98 2.70 4.06 21.81
CA SER A 98 1.27 3.97 22.08
C SER A 98 0.97 4.23 23.55
N ALA A 99 -0.28 4.58 23.82
CA ALA A 99 -0.83 4.71 25.17
C ALA A 99 -2.13 3.92 25.27
N THR A 100 -2.10 2.84 26.05
CA THR A 100 -3.21 1.88 26.19
C THR A 100 -3.79 1.90 27.60
N GLU A 101 -5.12 1.80 27.70
CA GLU A 101 -5.85 1.54 28.93
C GLU A 101 -6.83 0.38 28.72
N ILE A 102 -6.93 -0.52 29.71
CA ILE A 102 -7.91 -1.61 29.74
C ILE A 102 -8.98 -1.22 30.75
N VAL A 103 -10.15 -0.82 30.26
CA VAL A 103 -11.23 -0.30 31.10
C VAL A 103 -12.18 -1.43 31.49
N PRO A 104 -12.44 -1.67 32.79
CA PRO A 104 -13.40 -2.67 33.24
C PRO A 104 -14.84 -2.32 32.85
N MET A 105 -15.58 -3.31 32.35
CA MET A 105 -16.98 -3.21 31.97
C MET A 105 -17.87 -4.01 32.94
N ALA A 106 -19.09 -3.54 33.16
CA ALA A 106 -20.09 -4.25 33.97
C ALA A 106 -20.86 -5.33 33.17
N PHE A 107 -20.47 -5.56 31.92
CA PHE A 107 -21.06 -6.48 30.97
C PHE A 107 -19.96 -7.29 30.26
N ASN A 108 -20.38 -8.37 29.60
CA ASN A 108 -19.49 -9.15 28.74
C ASN A 108 -19.60 -8.66 27.30
N PRO A 109 -18.55 -8.05 26.72
CA PRO A 109 -18.58 -7.51 25.35
C PRO A 109 -18.78 -8.60 24.28
N HIS A 110 -18.57 -9.87 24.63
CA HIS A 110 -18.78 -11.00 23.74
C HIS A 110 -20.20 -11.58 23.79
N ALA A 111 -21.03 -11.14 24.75
CA ALA A 111 -22.34 -11.73 25.00
C ALA A 111 -23.51 -10.99 24.33
N GLY A 112 -23.26 -9.83 23.74
CA GLY A 112 -24.26 -9.05 23.03
C GLY A 112 -23.70 -7.75 22.44
N LEU A 113 -24.53 -7.07 21.65
CA LEU A 113 -24.20 -5.79 21.03
C LEU A 113 -24.20 -4.66 22.05
N HIS A 114 -23.15 -3.84 22.00
CA HIS A 114 -23.00 -2.58 22.75
C HIS A 114 -22.65 -1.44 21.80
N ASP A 115 -23.05 -0.23 22.17
CA ASP A 115 -22.72 0.98 21.41
C ASP A 115 -21.35 1.50 21.86
N TYR A 116 -20.44 1.72 20.93
CA TYR A 116 -19.10 2.25 21.18
C TYR A 116 -18.89 3.52 20.36
N ALA A 117 -18.19 4.51 20.92
CA ALA A 117 -17.82 5.69 20.18
C ALA A 117 -16.44 6.22 20.53
N ILE A 118 -15.76 6.76 19.51
CA ILE A 118 -14.55 7.57 19.62
C ILE A 118 -14.95 9.01 19.29
N GLU A 119 -14.66 9.95 20.17
CA GLU A 119 -14.59 11.38 19.83
C GLU A 119 -13.14 11.81 19.79
N TRP A 120 -12.69 12.22 18.61
CA TRP A 120 -11.34 12.72 18.39
C TRP A 120 -11.42 14.19 17.98
N GLU A 121 -10.83 15.04 18.81
CA GLU A 121 -10.70 16.48 18.61
C GLU A 121 -9.22 16.88 18.76
N PRO A 122 -8.82 18.10 18.36
CA PRO A 122 -7.46 18.57 18.58
C PRO A 122 -7.04 18.48 20.06
N GLY A 123 -6.10 17.56 20.35
CA GLY A 123 -5.50 17.39 21.68
C GLY A 123 -6.31 16.57 22.68
N VAL A 124 -7.43 15.95 22.27
CA VAL A 124 -8.20 15.05 23.15
C VAL A 124 -8.86 13.92 22.36
N VAL A 125 -8.81 12.72 22.93
CA VAL A 125 -9.61 11.56 22.50
C VAL A 125 -10.47 11.10 23.67
N ARG A 126 -11.74 10.82 23.40
CA ARG A 126 -12.71 10.31 24.38
C ARG A 126 -13.36 9.05 23.85
N TRP A 127 -13.50 8.05 24.72
CA TRP A 127 -14.20 6.82 24.40
C TRP A 127 -15.49 6.72 25.19
N PHE A 128 -16.54 6.29 24.50
CA PHE A 128 -17.86 6.08 25.07
C PHE A 128 -18.30 4.63 24.89
N VAL A 129 -19.04 4.12 25.86
CA VAL A 129 -19.70 2.82 25.83
C VAL A 129 -21.14 3.02 26.30
N ASP A 130 -22.11 2.60 25.50
CA ASP A 130 -23.55 2.78 25.75
C ASP A 130 -23.88 4.24 26.17
N ASP A 131 -23.39 5.20 25.39
CA ASP A 131 -23.47 6.66 25.60
C ASP A 131 -22.76 7.21 26.86
N GLU A 132 -22.14 6.37 27.69
CA GLU A 132 -21.37 6.81 28.86
C GLU A 132 -19.90 7.07 28.49
N LEU A 133 -19.37 8.23 28.89
CA LEU A 133 -17.94 8.53 28.78
C LEU A 133 -17.15 7.64 29.74
N VAL A 134 -16.35 6.72 29.21
CA VAL A 134 -15.60 5.74 30.01
C VAL A 134 -14.11 6.07 30.14
N TYR A 135 -13.53 6.77 29.17
CA TYR A 135 -12.11 7.09 29.17
C TYR A 135 -11.77 8.35 28.37
N VAL A 136 -10.72 9.06 28.79
CA VAL A 136 -10.23 10.28 28.16
C VAL A 136 -8.70 10.23 28.11
N GLN A 137 -8.13 10.56 26.95
CA GLN A 137 -6.73 10.89 26.79
C GLN A 137 -6.58 12.34 26.31
N ASP A 138 -5.92 13.17 27.11
CA ASP A 138 -5.67 14.60 26.86
C ASP A 138 -4.20 15.00 27.12
N ALA A 139 -3.32 14.00 27.23
CA ALA A 139 -1.90 14.22 27.40
C ALA A 139 -1.27 14.85 26.15
N GLY A 140 -0.13 15.52 26.31
CA GLY A 140 0.47 16.31 25.22
C GLY A 140 0.81 15.54 23.94
N TYR A 141 0.96 14.20 23.99
CA TYR A 141 1.16 13.38 22.79
C TYR A 141 -0.09 13.31 21.90
N VAL A 142 -1.29 13.48 22.46
CA VAL A 142 -2.56 13.48 21.73
C VAL A 142 -2.64 14.64 20.75
N SER A 143 -1.93 15.75 21.01
CA SER A 143 -1.79 16.85 20.05
C SER A 143 -1.03 16.48 18.77
N GLY A 144 -0.39 15.30 18.73
CA GLY A 144 0.22 14.72 17.53
C GLY A 144 -0.73 13.84 16.70
N LEU A 145 -1.97 13.62 17.17
CA LEU A 145 -3.01 12.94 16.41
C LEU A 145 -3.70 13.97 15.50
N VAL A 146 -3.10 14.23 14.33
CA VAL A 146 -3.47 15.31 13.40
C VAL A 146 -3.67 14.83 11.97
N TYR A 147 -3.27 13.61 11.64
CA TYR A 147 -3.36 13.06 10.29
C TYR A 147 -4.74 12.41 10.06
N PRO A 148 -5.37 12.60 8.89
CA PRO A 148 -6.61 11.91 8.55
C PRO A 148 -6.47 10.39 8.71
N MET A 149 -7.50 9.75 9.27
CA MET A 149 -7.51 8.30 9.51
C MET A 149 -8.75 7.68 8.87
N ARG A 150 -8.59 6.48 8.31
CA ARG A 150 -9.71 5.66 7.82
C ARG A 150 -10.34 4.93 8.99
N ILE A 151 -11.61 4.54 8.84
CA ILE A 151 -12.26 3.63 9.79
C ILE A 151 -11.95 2.21 9.35
N LEU A 152 -11.46 1.38 10.27
CA LEU A 152 -11.17 -0.03 10.04
C LEU A 152 -11.92 -0.91 11.03
N MET A 153 -12.28 -2.09 10.54
CA MET A 153 -12.84 -3.18 11.36
C MET A 153 -12.13 -4.47 10.98
N ASN A 154 -11.62 -5.18 11.98
CA ASN A 154 -11.02 -6.49 11.75
C ASN A 154 -11.29 -7.46 12.90
N HIS A 155 -11.00 -8.72 12.60
CA HIS A 155 -11.08 -9.82 13.54
C HIS A 155 -9.88 -10.71 13.30
N TYR A 156 -9.04 -10.97 14.29
CA TYR A 156 -7.82 -11.74 14.05
C TYR A 156 -7.30 -12.45 15.28
N ALA A 157 -6.36 -13.36 15.05
CA ALA A 157 -5.63 -14.04 16.10
C ALA A 157 -4.22 -13.45 16.24
N ALA A 158 -3.84 -13.01 17.44
CA ALA A 158 -2.59 -12.31 17.68
C ALA A 158 -1.51 -13.22 18.30
N ASP A 159 -0.27 -13.09 17.83
CA ASP A 159 0.95 -13.70 18.40
C ASP A 159 1.44 -12.92 19.63
N ALA A 160 0.56 -12.78 20.62
CA ALA A 160 0.83 -12.00 21.82
C ALA A 160 0.18 -12.65 23.05
N PRO A 161 0.64 -13.84 23.48
CA PRO A 161 -0.04 -14.62 24.51
C PRO A 161 -0.14 -13.93 25.87
N GLY A 162 0.75 -12.98 26.18
CA GLY A 162 0.67 -12.16 27.39
C GLY A 162 -0.44 -11.10 27.37
N TRP A 163 -0.93 -10.76 26.17
CA TRP A 163 -2.01 -9.79 25.94
C TRP A 163 -3.34 -10.51 25.74
N VAL A 164 -3.44 -11.32 24.69
CA VAL A 164 -4.68 -11.97 24.23
C VAL A 164 -4.88 -13.39 24.75
N GLY A 165 -3.93 -13.93 25.51
CA GLY A 165 -3.91 -15.36 25.87
C GLY A 165 -3.34 -16.22 24.74
N ALA A 166 -2.96 -17.46 25.06
CA ALA A 166 -2.36 -18.35 24.07
C ALA A 166 -3.36 -18.75 22.97
N TRP A 167 -2.97 -18.56 21.72
CA TRP A 167 -3.76 -18.97 20.56
C TRP A 167 -3.98 -20.50 20.55
N ASP A 168 -5.22 -20.90 20.30
CA ASP A 168 -5.64 -22.30 20.09
C ASP A 168 -6.70 -22.34 18.99
N ALA A 169 -6.37 -22.93 17.84
CA ALA A 169 -7.27 -23.04 16.70
C ALA A 169 -8.57 -23.80 17.00
N ALA A 170 -8.65 -24.54 18.12
CA ALA A 170 -9.88 -25.18 18.57
C ALA A 170 -11.01 -24.20 18.92
N VAL A 171 -10.72 -22.89 19.02
CA VAL A 171 -11.71 -21.83 19.21
C VAL A 171 -12.54 -21.55 17.94
N LEU A 172 -12.03 -21.93 16.77
CA LEU A 172 -12.66 -21.67 15.49
C LEU A 172 -13.93 -22.52 15.28
N PRO A 173 -14.93 -22.02 14.53
CA PRO A 173 -15.01 -20.67 13.99
C PRO A 173 -15.45 -19.65 15.06
N THR A 174 -15.06 -18.38 14.87
CA THR A 174 -15.54 -17.25 15.66
C THR A 174 -16.07 -16.13 14.78
N GLU A 175 -16.78 -15.18 15.38
CA GLU A 175 -17.44 -14.08 14.67
C GLU A 175 -17.42 -12.83 15.54
N VAL A 176 -17.18 -11.69 14.89
CA VAL A 176 -17.55 -10.36 15.40
C VAL A 176 -18.64 -9.80 14.50
N SER A 177 -19.65 -9.17 15.10
CA SER A 177 -20.73 -8.51 14.38
C SER A 177 -20.77 -7.01 14.63
N TYR A 178 -21.19 -6.26 13.61
CA TYR A 178 -21.37 -4.80 13.63
C TYR A 178 -22.77 -4.48 13.06
N ASP A 179 -23.61 -3.87 13.88
CA ASP A 179 -24.99 -3.46 13.53
C ASP A 179 -24.98 -2.20 12.67
N TYR A 180 -24.09 -1.25 12.99
CA TYR A 180 -23.90 -0.04 12.20
C TYR A 180 -22.51 0.56 12.38
N VAL A 181 -22.15 1.47 11.46
CA VAL A 181 -21.10 2.48 11.64
C VAL A 181 -21.65 3.86 11.32
N ARG A 182 -21.29 4.86 12.14
CA ARG A 182 -21.60 6.27 11.89
C ARG A 182 -20.35 7.12 11.97
N TYR A 183 -20.33 8.13 11.11
CA TYR A 183 -19.33 9.19 11.16
C TYR A 183 -20.00 10.55 11.26
N TYR A 184 -19.50 11.35 12.21
CA TYR A 184 -19.85 12.74 12.40
C TYR A 184 -18.59 13.58 12.21
N ALA A 185 -18.66 14.58 11.33
CA ALA A 185 -17.57 15.50 11.14
C ALA A 185 -17.40 16.40 12.37
N TYR A 186 -16.15 16.74 12.71
CA TYR A 186 -15.84 17.73 13.73
C TYR A 186 -16.14 19.15 13.21
N THR A 187 -17.20 19.77 13.72
CA THR A 187 -17.72 21.09 13.33
C THR A 187 -17.97 21.96 14.57
N PRO A 188 -16.91 22.36 15.30
CA PRO A 188 -17.06 23.11 16.55
C PRO A 188 -17.83 24.42 16.34
N GLY A 189 -18.82 24.66 17.20
CA GLY A 189 -19.70 25.85 17.14
C GLY A 189 -20.88 25.77 16.17
N SER A 190 -20.98 24.72 15.34
CA SER A 190 -22.14 24.49 14.46
C SER A 190 -22.69 23.07 14.50
N GLY A 191 -22.04 22.13 15.20
CA GLY A 191 -22.54 20.78 15.37
C GLY A 191 -23.76 20.71 16.29
N ASP A 192 -24.35 19.52 16.36
CA ASP A 192 -25.56 19.20 17.10
C ASP A 192 -25.49 17.85 17.84
N ALA A 193 -24.33 17.20 17.84
CA ALA A 193 -24.08 15.91 18.47
C ALA A 193 -22.73 15.88 19.23
N GLY A 194 -22.59 14.88 20.12
CA GLY A 194 -21.39 14.61 20.92
C GLY A 194 -21.06 15.67 21.97
N THR A 195 -19.86 15.58 22.55
CA THR A 195 -19.37 16.54 23.54
C THR A 195 -19.45 17.97 23.00
N ASP A 196 -20.02 18.87 23.79
CA ASP A 196 -20.18 20.30 23.48
C ASP A 196 -20.93 20.64 22.17
N ASN A 197 -21.65 19.67 21.58
CA ASN A 197 -22.24 19.76 20.24
C ASN A 197 -21.19 20.11 19.16
N ASN A 198 -19.99 19.55 19.28
CA ASN A 198 -18.91 19.80 18.33
C ASN A 198 -19.01 18.95 17.06
N PHE A 199 -19.97 18.04 16.93
CA PHE A 199 -20.03 17.09 15.83
C PHE A 199 -21.34 17.16 15.04
N MET A 200 -21.29 16.84 13.75
CA MET A 200 -22.45 16.83 12.85
C MET A 200 -22.44 15.55 12.00
N LEU A 201 -23.54 14.78 12.05
CA LEU A 201 -23.67 13.53 11.33
C LEU A 201 -23.46 13.74 9.82
N GLN A 202 -22.54 12.98 9.23
CA GLN A 202 -22.34 12.98 7.78
C GLN A 202 -23.02 11.78 7.15
N TRP A 203 -22.83 10.60 7.73
CA TRP A 203 -23.41 9.37 7.22
C TRP A 203 -23.58 8.30 8.31
N SER A 204 -24.51 7.40 8.06
CA SER A 204 -24.69 6.12 8.76
C SER A 204 -24.62 5.00 7.74
N ASP A 205 -24.16 3.83 8.16
CA ASP A 205 -24.29 2.58 7.43
C ASP A 205 -24.83 1.53 8.39
N GLU A 206 -25.99 0.97 8.08
CA GLU A 206 -26.66 -0.06 8.89
C GLU A 206 -26.42 -1.47 8.29
N PHE A 207 -25.52 -1.59 7.31
CA PHE A 207 -25.10 -2.87 6.70
C PHE A 207 -26.22 -3.75 6.14
N ASP A 208 -27.35 -3.14 5.74
CA ASP A 208 -28.43 -3.81 4.99
C ASP A 208 -27.95 -4.35 3.63
N GLN A 209 -26.91 -3.75 3.06
CA GLN A 209 -26.23 -4.15 1.83
C GLN A 209 -24.80 -3.61 1.81
N PHE A 210 -23.92 -4.23 1.02
CA PHE A 210 -22.54 -3.79 0.91
C PHE A 210 -22.47 -2.49 0.10
N ASP A 211 -21.86 -1.45 0.65
CA ASP A 211 -21.60 -0.17 -0.03
C ASP A 211 -20.14 -0.12 -0.54
N PRO A 212 -19.86 -0.55 -1.79
CA PRO A 212 -18.50 -0.56 -2.34
C PRO A 212 -17.95 0.85 -2.59
N SER A 213 -18.79 1.88 -2.54
CA SER A 213 -18.34 3.28 -2.66
C SER A 213 -17.77 3.82 -1.36
N ARG A 214 -18.08 3.16 -0.24
CA ARG A 214 -17.60 3.53 1.09
C ARG A 214 -16.55 2.57 1.62
N TRP A 215 -16.77 1.28 1.43
CA TRP A 215 -15.95 0.24 2.01
C TRP A 215 -15.06 -0.44 0.97
N GLN A 216 -13.82 -0.64 1.36
CA GLN A 216 -12.87 -1.53 0.70
C GLN A 216 -12.67 -2.77 1.57
N ILE A 217 -12.80 -3.95 0.96
CA ILE A 217 -12.36 -5.20 1.58
C ILE A 217 -10.85 -5.28 1.43
N THR A 218 -10.14 -5.47 2.53
CA THR A 218 -8.68 -5.66 2.52
C THR A 218 -8.38 -7.16 2.44
N GLU A 219 -7.83 -7.61 1.31
CA GLU A 219 -7.32 -8.97 1.16
C GLU A 219 -5.81 -8.96 1.40
N PHE A 220 -5.41 -9.23 2.64
CA PHE A 220 -4.02 -9.12 3.08
C PHE A 220 -3.46 -10.48 3.51
N GLY A 221 -2.17 -10.70 3.21
CA GLY A 221 -1.39 -11.88 3.63
C GLY A 221 -1.05 -11.95 5.13
N GLY A 222 -1.82 -11.27 6.00
CA GLY A 222 -1.54 -11.11 7.43
C GLY A 222 -0.38 -10.15 7.70
N PHE A 223 -0.37 -9.45 8.85
CA PHE A 223 0.74 -8.60 9.28
C PHE A 223 1.61 -9.28 10.33
N GLY A 224 2.78 -8.72 10.63
CA GLY A 224 3.68 -9.25 11.67
C GLY A 224 2.96 -9.38 13.01
N GLY A 225 2.85 -10.61 13.53
CA GLY A 225 2.11 -10.90 14.77
C GLY A 225 0.63 -11.23 14.58
N ASN A 226 0.13 -11.32 13.34
CA ASN A 226 -1.20 -11.80 13.01
C ASN A 226 -1.14 -13.25 12.48
N PHE A 227 -1.88 -14.15 13.13
CA PHE A 227 -2.02 -15.54 12.71
C PHE A 227 -3.10 -15.78 11.66
N CYS A 228 -3.90 -14.78 11.28
CA CYS A 228 -4.90 -14.87 10.21
C CYS A 228 -4.54 -14.09 8.93
N THR A 229 -5.02 -14.61 7.80
CA THR A 229 -5.05 -13.91 6.51
C THR A 229 -6.43 -13.29 6.36
N PHE A 230 -6.53 -12.12 5.75
CA PHE A 230 -7.82 -11.49 5.48
C PHE A 230 -8.31 -11.87 4.08
N ILE A 231 -9.52 -12.40 4.00
CA ILE A 231 -10.17 -12.84 2.75
C ILE A 231 -11.60 -12.33 2.68
N SER A 232 -12.05 -12.00 1.47
CA SER A 232 -13.43 -11.54 1.23
C SER A 232 -14.49 -12.58 1.61
N ASN A 233 -14.19 -13.87 1.49
CA ASN A 233 -15.13 -14.95 1.85
C ASN A 233 -15.50 -15.00 3.35
N ASN A 234 -14.78 -14.28 4.21
CA ASN A 234 -15.04 -14.23 5.64
C ASN A 234 -15.73 -12.92 6.06
N ILE A 235 -16.34 -12.23 5.11
CA ILE A 235 -17.10 -11.00 5.29
C ILE A 235 -18.51 -11.28 4.77
N ASP A 236 -19.46 -11.34 5.70
CA ASP A 236 -20.86 -11.57 5.37
C ASP A 236 -21.74 -10.39 5.83
N LEU A 237 -22.85 -10.22 5.11
CA LEU A 237 -23.93 -9.33 5.51
C LEU A 237 -25.17 -10.17 5.79
N GLU A 238 -25.31 -10.61 7.04
CA GLU A 238 -26.45 -11.43 7.48
C GLU A 238 -27.24 -10.71 8.55
N GLY A 239 -28.58 -10.81 8.47
CA GLY A 239 -29.46 -10.26 9.51
C GLY A 239 -29.48 -8.72 9.62
N GLY A 240 -28.96 -8.00 8.63
CA GLY A 240 -28.79 -6.54 8.69
C GLY A 240 -27.56 -6.11 9.50
N GLN A 241 -26.52 -6.95 9.51
CA GLN A 241 -25.26 -6.70 10.22
C GLN A 241 -24.09 -7.07 9.33
N LEU A 242 -22.97 -6.38 9.51
CA LEU A 242 -21.68 -6.83 9.03
C LEU A 242 -21.12 -7.88 9.99
N GLN A 243 -20.73 -9.03 9.46
CA GLN A 243 -20.08 -10.10 10.21
C GLN A 243 -18.70 -10.38 9.63
N LEU A 244 -17.69 -10.41 10.51
CA LEU A 244 -16.35 -10.88 10.17
C LEU A 244 -16.14 -12.23 10.83
N HIS A 245 -16.01 -13.27 10.03
CA HIS A 245 -15.81 -14.63 10.51
C HIS A 245 -14.32 -14.95 10.58
N MET A 246 -13.89 -15.59 11.65
CA MET A 246 -12.58 -16.23 11.69
C MET A 246 -12.77 -17.74 11.60
N THR A 247 -12.13 -18.36 10.62
CA THR A 247 -12.32 -19.77 10.27
C THR A 247 -10.98 -20.51 10.18
N GLU A 248 -11.04 -21.83 10.05
CA GLU A 248 -9.87 -22.60 9.61
C GLU A 248 -9.32 -21.99 8.32
N PRO A 249 -7.99 -21.94 8.16
CA PRO A 249 -7.38 -21.40 6.96
C PRO A 249 -7.83 -22.30 5.80
N PRO A 250 -8.37 -21.72 4.72
CA PRO A 250 -8.87 -22.53 3.65
C PRO A 250 -7.71 -23.30 3.02
N GLN A 251 -7.98 -24.51 2.53
CA GLN A 251 -6.97 -25.44 2.03
C GLN A 251 -6.10 -24.85 0.90
N GLN A 252 -4.90 -24.33 1.24
CA GLN A 252 -3.96 -23.64 0.35
C GLN A 252 -4.09 -24.03 -1.13
N THR A 253 -4.83 -23.21 -1.88
CA THR A 253 -4.96 -23.34 -3.33
C THR A 253 -3.82 -22.58 -4.00
N THR A 254 -3.26 -23.15 -5.04
CA THR A 254 -2.36 -22.43 -5.94
C THR A 254 -3.14 -21.87 -7.12
N SER A 255 -2.78 -20.67 -7.56
CA SER A 255 -3.29 -20.02 -8.75
C SER A 255 -2.17 -19.94 -9.79
N ALA A 256 -2.52 -20.04 -11.07
CA ALA A 256 -1.57 -19.77 -12.14
C ALA A 256 -1.33 -18.26 -12.18
N VAL A 257 -0.08 -17.84 -12.02
CA VAL A 257 0.36 -16.45 -12.12
C VAL A 257 1.32 -16.35 -13.27
N SER A 258 0.94 -15.58 -14.28
CA SER A 258 1.74 -15.30 -15.47
C SER A 258 2.52 -14.01 -15.26
N PHE A 259 3.83 -14.10 -15.41
CA PHE A 259 4.78 -13.00 -15.32
C PHE A 259 5.28 -12.65 -16.71
N SER A 260 5.43 -11.35 -16.96
CA SER A 260 5.83 -10.81 -18.25
C SER A 260 6.73 -9.58 -18.08
N VAL A 261 7.81 -9.50 -18.86
CA VAL A 261 8.72 -8.35 -18.91
C VAL A 261 9.17 -8.10 -20.34
N ASP A 262 9.11 -6.84 -20.76
CA ASP A 262 9.62 -6.40 -22.06
C ASP A 262 11.10 -6.04 -21.92
N VAL A 263 11.95 -6.69 -22.73
CA VAL A 263 13.40 -6.47 -22.76
C VAL A 263 13.90 -5.91 -24.08
N THR A 264 13.01 -5.38 -24.92
CA THR A 264 13.38 -4.77 -26.22
C THR A 264 14.38 -3.62 -26.09
N ALA A 265 14.35 -2.90 -24.97
CA ALA A 265 15.31 -1.84 -24.63
C ALA A 265 16.70 -2.37 -24.20
N LEU A 266 16.88 -3.68 -24.01
CA LEU A 266 18.15 -4.30 -23.63
C LEU A 266 18.93 -4.81 -24.84
N ASP A 267 20.25 -4.60 -24.83
CA ASP A 267 21.16 -5.28 -25.75
C ASP A 267 21.34 -6.74 -25.32
N MET A 268 20.51 -7.62 -25.89
CA MET A 268 20.43 -9.05 -25.59
C MET A 268 21.31 -9.88 -26.54
N ALA A 269 22.25 -10.64 -25.98
CA ALA A 269 22.99 -11.64 -26.76
C ALA A 269 22.12 -12.91 -26.99
N PRO A 270 22.35 -13.69 -28.06
CA PRO A 270 21.59 -14.92 -28.31
C PRO A 270 21.70 -16.02 -27.24
N THR A 271 22.65 -15.89 -26.31
CA THR A 271 22.86 -16.80 -25.18
C THR A 271 22.29 -16.26 -23.88
N ASP A 272 21.78 -15.03 -23.87
CA ASP A 272 21.24 -14.42 -22.67
C ASP A 272 19.89 -15.04 -22.33
N VAL A 273 19.66 -15.20 -21.03
CA VAL A 273 18.42 -15.75 -20.48
C VAL A 273 17.93 -14.83 -19.38
N ILE A 274 16.64 -14.48 -19.43
CA ILE A 274 15.94 -13.78 -18.36
C ILE A 274 15.39 -14.80 -17.37
N TYR A 275 15.50 -14.48 -16.08
CA TYR A 275 15.03 -15.29 -14.97
C TYR A 275 14.06 -14.49 -14.11
N LEU A 276 13.03 -15.17 -13.64
CA LEU A 276 12.12 -14.66 -12.62
C LEU A 276 12.61 -15.06 -11.23
N ASN A 277 12.72 -14.10 -10.33
CA ASN A 277 13.18 -14.31 -8.96
C ASN A 277 12.15 -13.74 -8.00
N GLY A 278 11.90 -14.44 -6.90
CA GLY A 278 10.98 -13.91 -5.90
C GLY A 278 10.93 -14.74 -4.64
N THR A 279 10.04 -14.33 -3.75
CA THR A 279 9.75 -15.01 -2.48
C THR A 279 9.39 -16.49 -2.67
N PHE A 280 8.74 -16.85 -3.78
CA PHE A 280 8.33 -18.23 -4.11
C PHE A 280 9.46 -19.15 -4.58
N ASN A 281 10.66 -18.65 -4.84
CA ASN A 281 11.81 -19.48 -5.23
C ASN A 281 13.08 -19.19 -4.41
N ASP A 282 12.92 -18.62 -3.21
CA ASP A 282 14.01 -18.22 -2.33
C ASP A 282 15.04 -17.32 -3.02
N TRP A 283 14.59 -16.44 -3.93
CA TRP A 283 15.45 -15.57 -4.73
C TRP A 283 16.55 -16.34 -5.49
N CYS A 284 16.18 -17.47 -6.10
CA CYS A 284 17.12 -18.26 -6.87
C CYS A 284 17.32 -17.71 -8.28
N GLY A 285 18.41 -16.94 -8.48
CA GLY A 285 18.84 -16.27 -9.72
C GLY A 285 18.81 -17.07 -11.02
N THR A 286 18.67 -18.40 -10.97
CA THR A 286 18.71 -19.27 -12.15
C THR A 286 17.61 -20.35 -12.16
N CYS A 287 16.70 -20.38 -11.18
CA CYS A 287 15.76 -21.48 -11.03
C CYS A 287 14.56 -21.41 -11.98
N ASN A 288 14.16 -20.21 -12.37
CA ASN A 288 12.96 -19.98 -13.18
C ASN A 288 13.33 -19.20 -14.47
N PRO A 289 13.93 -19.87 -15.47
CA PRO A 289 14.19 -19.25 -16.76
C PRO A 289 12.87 -18.93 -17.47
N MET A 290 12.76 -17.71 -18.00
CA MET A 290 11.64 -17.26 -18.81
C MET A 290 11.89 -17.56 -20.30
N SER A 291 10.88 -17.35 -21.15
CA SER A 291 11.00 -17.56 -22.60
C SER A 291 10.28 -16.48 -23.40
N ASP A 292 10.88 -16.11 -24.53
CA ASP A 292 10.26 -15.33 -25.60
C ASP A 292 10.05 -16.27 -26.79
N VAL A 293 8.85 -16.84 -26.91
CA VAL A 293 8.55 -17.93 -27.86
C VAL A 293 8.15 -17.39 -29.23
N ASP A 294 7.49 -16.24 -29.28
CA ASP A 294 7.04 -15.58 -30.51
C ASP A 294 8.05 -14.57 -31.06
N GLY A 295 9.08 -14.22 -30.28
CA GLY A 295 10.21 -13.41 -30.71
C GLY A 295 9.90 -11.93 -30.76
N ASP A 296 8.95 -11.46 -29.95
CA ASP A 296 8.53 -10.06 -29.92
C ASP A 296 9.34 -9.20 -28.92
N GLY A 297 10.22 -9.82 -28.14
CA GLY A 297 11.04 -9.15 -27.12
C GLY A 297 10.42 -9.14 -25.72
N THR A 298 9.23 -9.71 -25.55
CA THR A 298 8.58 -9.94 -24.26
C THR A 298 8.91 -11.33 -23.75
N TRP A 299 9.42 -11.43 -22.53
CA TRP A 299 9.74 -12.70 -21.90
C TRP A 299 8.66 -13.07 -20.89
N GLU A 300 8.16 -14.29 -20.98
CA GLU A 300 7.02 -14.76 -20.20
C GLU A 300 7.33 -16.03 -19.40
N LEU A 301 6.66 -16.19 -18.26
CA LEU A 301 6.64 -17.42 -17.47
C LEU A 301 5.39 -17.49 -16.59
N SER A 302 4.67 -18.62 -16.61
CA SER A 302 3.59 -18.88 -15.65
C SER A 302 4.03 -19.86 -14.56
N LEU A 303 3.77 -19.50 -13.30
CA LEU A 303 4.02 -20.34 -12.12
C LEU A 303 2.73 -20.59 -11.34
N MET A 304 2.64 -21.73 -10.66
CA MET A 304 1.57 -21.99 -9.70
C MET A 304 1.97 -21.46 -8.33
N LEU A 305 1.43 -20.32 -7.91
CA LEU A 305 1.75 -19.69 -6.63
C LEU A 305 0.64 -19.92 -5.61
N PRO A 306 0.97 -20.17 -4.33
CA PRO A 306 -0.04 -20.21 -3.28
C PRO A 306 -0.65 -18.83 -3.06
N ALA A 307 -1.86 -18.79 -2.49
CA ALA A 307 -2.44 -17.53 -2.03
C ALA A 307 -1.51 -16.79 -1.06
N GLY A 308 -1.49 -15.46 -1.16
CA GLY A 308 -0.62 -14.57 -0.40
C GLY A 308 0.03 -13.49 -1.26
N GLU A 309 0.86 -12.68 -0.62
CA GLU A 309 1.65 -11.62 -1.25
C GLU A 309 3.02 -12.16 -1.67
N HIS A 310 3.42 -11.89 -2.91
CA HIS A 310 4.69 -12.35 -3.46
C HIS A 310 5.45 -11.18 -4.07
N GLU A 311 6.62 -10.88 -3.52
CA GLU A 311 7.59 -9.98 -4.15
C GLU A 311 8.40 -10.73 -5.21
N TYR A 312 8.71 -10.04 -6.32
CA TYR A 312 9.49 -10.57 -7.42
C TYR A 312 10.30 -9.49 -8.18
N LEU A 313 11.29 -9.94 -8.95
CA LEU A 313 12.03 -9.13 -9.93
C LEU A 313 12.55 -10.03 -11.06
N TYR A 314 13.08 -9.39 -12.09
CA TYR A 314 13.73 -10.07 -13.21
C TYR A 314 15.26 -9.96 -13.12
N SER A 315 15.96 -10.95 -13.65
CA SER A 315 17.43 -10.92 -13.70
C SER A 315 17.97 -11.56 -14.98
N ARG A 316 19.12 -11.07 -15.46
CA ARG A 316 19.77 -11.59 -16.67
C ARG A 316 20.94 -12.48 -16.29
N ASN A 317 21.01 -13.67 -16.89
CA ASN A 317 22.12 -14.63 -16.73
C ASN A 317 22.52 -14.88 -15.26
N GLY A 318 21.54 -15.17 -14.40
CA GLY A 318 21.76 -15.10 -12.96
C GLY A 318 21.59 -13.67 -12.46
N TRP A 319 22.54 -13.20 -11.66
CA TRP A 319 22.54 -11.86 -11.07
C TRP A 319 23.48 -10.89 -11.80
N SER A 320 23.70 -11.09 -13.10
CA SER A 320 24.61 -10.24 -13.86
C SER A 320 24.03 -8.86 -14.14
N ASP A 321 22.70 -8.79 -14.22
CA ASP A 321 21.91 -7.57 -14.37
C ASP A 321 20.55 -7.79 -13.70
N ILE A 322 19.91 -6.71 -13.25
CA ILE A 322 18.65 -6.75 -12.50
C ILE A 322 17.64 -5.83 -13.19
N GLY A 323 16.43 -6.34 -13.42
CA GLY A 323 15.26 -5.61 -13.88
C GLY A 323 14.23 -5.62 -12.76
N GLY A 324 14.42 -4.75 -11.78
CA GLY A 324 13.50 -4.56 -10.65
C GLY A 324 12.82 -3.20 -10.71
N ALA A 325 11.74 -3.02 -9.95
CA ALA A 325 11.03 -1.75 -9.88
C ALA A 325 11.98 -0.60 -9.45
N PRO A 326 11.90 0.61 -10.06
CA PRO A 326 12.65 1.75 -9.57
C PRO A 326 12.35 2.02 -8.08
N LEU A 327 13.38 2.19 -7.25
CA LEU A 327 13.21 2.34 -5.80
C LEU A 327 12.28 3.51 -5.45
N GLY A 328 11.29 3.25 -4.60
CA GLY A 328 10.31 4.25 -4.13
C GLY A 328 9.27 4.67 -5.18
N SER A 329 9.23 4.01 -6.33
CA SER A 329 8.24 4.27 -7.38
C SER A 329 6.87 3.65 -7.08
N ALA A 330 5.89 3.93 -7.93
CA ALA A 330 4.53 3.39 -7.78
C ALA A 330 4.43 1.87 -7.99
N CYS A 331 5.36 1.25 -8.72
CA CYS A 331 5.41 -0.19 -8.93
C CYS A 331 6.41 -0.92 -8.01
N ASP A 332 7.15 -0.17 -7.19
CA ASP A 332 7.88 -0.73 -6.07
C ASP A 332 6.85 -1.19 -5.03
N TYR A 333 6.82 -2.50 -4.79
CA TYR A 333 5.80 -3.11 -3.94
C TYR A 333 5.88 -2.61 -2.49
N LYS A 334 7.09 -2.28 -2.03
CA LYS A 334 7.35 -1.74 -0.70
C LYS A 334 8.25 -0.53 -0.85
N PRO A 335 7.69 0.62 -1.30
CA PRO A 335 8.47 1.80 -1.70
C PRO A 335 9.26 2.46 -0.56
N CYS A 336 9.07 1.98 0.67
CA CYS A 336 9.68 2.50 1.88
C CYS A 336 10.77 1.59 2.45
N ASP A 337 11.03 0.45 1.81
CA ASP A 337 12.19 -0.37 2.12
C ASP A 337 13.35 -0.11 1.15
N GLU A 338 14.36 -0.97 1.15
CA GLU A 338 15.57 -0.81 0.34
C GLU A 338 15.59 -1.73 -0.90
N TRP A 339 14.48 -2.41 -1.20
CA TRP A 339 14.39 -3.46 -2.21
C TRP A 339 13.57 -3.03 -3.42
N SER A 340 14.20 -3.08 -4.59
CA SER A 340 13.59 -2.75 -5.88
C SER A 340 12.72 -3.89 -6.43
N ASN A 341 11.69 -4.29 -5.69
CA ASN A 341 10.86 -5.44 -6.02
C ASN A 341 9.51 -5.00 -6.58
N TYR A 342 9.06 -5.69 -7.64
CA TYR A 342 7.64 -5.71 -7.97
C TYR A 342 6.89 -6.62 -6.99
N GLY A 343 5.56 -6.59 -7.03
CA GLY A 343 4.76 -7.49 -6.21
C GLY A 343 3.45 -7.91 -6.86
N VAL A 344 2.94 -9.05 -6.42
CA VAL A 344 1.65 -9.58 -6.83
C VAL A 344 0.93 -10.18 -5.62
N ALA A 345 -0.32 -9.79 -5.43
CA ALA A 345 -1.22 -10.44 -4.49
C ALA A 345 -1.95 -11.58 -5.20
N VAL A 346 -1.98 -12.75 -4.58
CA VAL A 346 -2.71 -13.93 -5.04
C VAL A 346 -3.85 -14.17 -4.05
N PRO A 347 -5.08 -13.70 -4.35
CA PRO A 347 -6.23 -13.94 -3.49
C PRO A 347 -6.54 -15.43 -3.37
N TYR A 348 -7.14 -15.81 -2.24
CA TYR A 348 -7.52 -17.18 -2.01
C TYR A 348 -8.63 -17.63 -2.99
N GLY A 349 -8.45 -18.78 -3.64
CA GLY A 349 -9.41 -19.30 -4.62
C GLY A 349 -9.52 -18.48 -5.91
N SER A 350 -8.56 -17.57 -6.16
CA SER A 350 -8.48 -16.81 -7.41
C SER A 350 -8.30 -17.72 -8.64
N GLY A 351 -8.72 -17.21 -9.79
CA GLY A 351 -8.43 -17.81 -11.09
C GLY A 351 -6.97 -17.58 -11.52
N ALA A 352 -6.71 -17.67 -12.82
CA ALA A 352 -5.43 -17.23 -13.36
C ALA A 352 -5.25 -15.71 -13.16
N ILE A 353 -4.03 -15.31 -12.80
CA ILE A 353 -3.62 -13.92 -12.57
C ILE A 353 -2.53 -13.59 -13.60
N GLU A 354 -2.63 -12.42 -14.20
CA GLU A 354 -1.64 -11.89 -15.13
C GLU A 354 -1.02 -10.65 -14.49
N THR A 355 0.31 -10.58 -14.39
CA THR A 355 0.98 -9.37 -13.93
C THR A 355 1.01 -8.32 -15.04
N GLU A 356 1.17 -7.07 -14.66
CA GLU A 356 1.48 -6.01 -15.63
C GLU A 356 2.82 -6.28 -16.33
N THR A 357 2.91 -5.90 -17.61
CA THR A 357 4.14 -6.02 -18.40
C THR A 357 4.86 -4.69 -18.39
N PHE A 358 5.98 -4.62 -17.67
CA PHE A 358 6.83 -3.44 -17.63
C PHE A 358 8.03 -3.60 -18.56
N CYS A 359 8.58 -2.45 -18.97
CA CYS A 359 9.92 -2.40 -19.52
C CYS A 359 10.93 -2.81 -18.46
N TRP A 360 12.04 -3.40 -18.91
CA TRP A 360 13.10 -3.85 -18.02
C TRP A 360 13.52 -2.76 -17.01
N GLY A 361 13.24 -3.01 -15.74
CA GLY A 361 13.66 -2.13 -14.64
C GLY A 361 12.86 -0.83 -14.52
N SER A 362 11.64 -0.77 -15.05
CA SER A 362 10.78 0.41 -15.00
C SER A 362 9.38 0.11 -14.42
N CYS A 363 8.54 1.15 -14.32
CA CYS A 363 7.09 1.02 -14.09
C CYS A 363 6.27 1.34 -15.36
N GLU A 364 6.92 1.41 -16.52
CA GLU A 364 6.32 1.91 -17.77
C GLU A 364 6.48 0.86 -18.87
N SER A 365 5.66 0.94 -19.92
CA SER A 365 5.83 0.06 -21.09
C SER A 365 7.11 0.38 -21.88
N CYS A 366 7.74 -0.60 -22.56
CA CYS A 366 8.80 -0.29 -23.54
C CYS A 366 8.24 0.22 -24.88
N ALA A 367 6.91 0.37 -25.01
CA ALA A 367 6.33 0.86 -26.25
C ALA A 367 6.87 2.26 -26.54
N ASP A 368 7.40 2.44 -27.74
CA ASP A 368 7.78 3.73 -28.31
C ASP A 368 6.51 4.33 -28.93
N ALA A 369 5.86 5.23 -28.18
CA ALA A 369 4.54 5.74 -28.55
C ALA A 369 4.61 6.73 -29.72
N ASP A 370 5.73 7.41 -29.92
CA ASP A 370 5.92 8.44 -30.95
C ASP A 370 6.83 8.00 -32.12
N GLU A 371 7.32 6.76 -32.07
CA GLU A 371 8.12 6.06 -33.09
C GLU A 371 9.48 6.72 -33.37
N ASP A 372 10.11 7.30 -32.35
CA ASP A 372 11.39 8.00 -32.49
C ASP A 372 12.64 7.13 -32.23
N GLY A 373 12.44 5.90 -31.75
CA GLY A 373 13.48 4.94 -31.39
C GLY A 373 13.84 4.92 -29.91
N VAL A 374 13.12 5.64 -29.05
CA VAL A 374 13.27 5.67 -27.59
C VAL A 374 11.99 5.13 -26.95
N GLY A 375 12.12 4.08 -26.13
CA GLY A 375 10.96 3.48 -25.47
C GLY A 375 10.41 4.38 -24.36
N ALA A 376 9.08 4.38 -24.16
CA ALA A 376 8.40 5.26 -23.21
C ALA A 376 8.95 5.24 -21.78
N ALA A 377 9.63 4.18 -21.34
CA ALA A 377 10.23 4.08 -20.01
C ALA A 377 11.47 4.97 -19.78
N VAL A 378 12.12 5.43 -20.84
CA VAL A 378 13.32 6.30 -20.75
C VAL A 378 13.18 7.56 -21.60
N ASP A 379 11.99 7.79 -22.16
CA ASP A 379 11.69 8.87 -23.07
C ASP A 379 11.32 10.15 -22.31
N ASN A 380 12.12 11.20 -22.48
CA ASN A 380 11.88 12.51 -21.90
C ASN A 380 10.83 13.35 -22.67
N CYS A 381 10.27 12.83 -23.77
CA CYS A 381 9.13 13.37 -24.51
C CYS A 381 8.22 12.27 -25.09
N GLN A 382 7.54 11.49 -24.25
CA GLN A 382 6.78 10.27 -24.60
C GLN A 382 5.77 10.39 -25.77
N ASP A 383 5.31 11.59 -26.09
CA ASP A 383 4.32 11.84 -27.15
C ASP A 383 4.91 12.58 -28.37
N VAL A 384 6.18 12.99 -28.33
CA VAL A 384 6.78 13.88 -29.34
C VAL A 384 8.21 13.50 -29.68
N ALA A 385 8.35 12.88 -30.87
CA ALA A 385 9.60 12.32 -31.35
C ALA A 385 10.81 13.26 -31.20
N ASN A 386 11.79 12.83 -30.42
CA ASN A 386 13.01 13.54 -30.09
C ASN A 386 14.21 12.58 -29.82
N SER A 387 14.49 11.63 -30.72
CA SER A 387 15.51 10.55 -30.60
C SER A 387 16.89 10.89 -29.97
N SER A 388 17.29 12.17 -29.92
CA SER A 388 18.49 12.65 -29.24
C SER A 388 18.34 12.87 -27.73
N GLN A 389 17.11 12.87 -27.21
CA GLN A 389 16.75 13.01 -25.79
C GLN A 389 17.44 14.22 -25.13
N VAL A 390 17.54 15.34 -25.85
CA VAL A 390 18.22 16.55 -25.35
C VAL A 390 17.34 17.19 -24.28
N ASP A 391 17.91 17.30 -23.09
CA ASP A 391 17.37 17.99 -21.92
C ASP A 391 18.47 18.97 -21.44
N SER A 392 18.28 20.26 -21.72
CA SER A 392 19.34 21.27 -21.59
C SER A 392 19.44 21.92 -20.21
N ASP A 393 18.34 21.95 -19.45
CA ASP A 393 18.29 22.47 -18.09
C ASP A 393 18.19 21.36 -17.02
N ASN A 394 18.11 20.10 -17.46
CA ASN A 394 18.20 18.88 -16.67
C ASN A 394 17.06 18.75 -15.66
N ASP A 395 15.84 19.11 -16.09
CA ASP A 395 14.62 19.00 -15.30
C ASP A 395 13.84 17.71 -15.58
N GLY A 396 14.30 16.91 -16.54
CA GLY A 396 13.74 15.63 -16.92
C GLY A 396 12.74 15.71 -18.07
N PHE A 397 12.40 16.88 -18.58
CA PHE A 397 11.65 17.05 -19.82
C PHE A 397 12.60 17.33 -20.99
N GLY A 398 12.36 16.70 -22.14
CA GLY A 398 13.16 16.99 -23.33
C GLY A 398 12.82 18.37 -23.89
N ASN A 399 13.83 19.10 -24.38
CA ASN A 399 13.68 20.40 -25.05
C ASN A 399 12.52 20.43 -26.07
N ARG A 400 12.24 19.28 -26.71
CA ARG A 400 11.22 19.16 -27.75
C ARG A 400 9.78 19.32 -27.25
N CYS A 401 9.52 18.88 -26.02
CA CYS A 401 8.22 18.92 -25.36
C CYS A 401 8.22 19.84 -24.13
N ASP A 402 9.36 20.46 -23.81
CA ASP A 402 9.49 21.41 -22.72
C ASP A 402 9.39 22.86 -23.21
N GLY A 403 8.21 23.45 -23.09
CA GLY A 403 8.00 24.89 -23.32
C GLY A 403 8.12 25.74 -22.06
N ASP A 404 8.37 25.12 -20.90
CA ASP A 404 8.25 25.70 -19.56
C ASP A 404 9.59 26.24 -19.08
N LEU A 405 10.06 27.31 -19.74
CA LEU A 405 11.39 27.88 -19.53
C LEU A 405 11.63 28.47 -18.11
N ASN A 406 10.61 28.52 -17.26
CA ASN A 406 10.75 28.94 -15.86
C ASN A 406 10.43 27.83 -14.85
N ASN A 407 10.13 26.62 -15.33
CA ASN A 407 9.84 25.40 -14.58
C ASN A 407 8.75 25.64 -13.52
N ASP A 408 7.67 26.34 -13.90
CA ASP A 408 6.48 26.56 -13.06
C ASP A 408 5.32 25.59 -13.33
N CYS A 409 5.60 24.56 -14.12
CA CYS A 409 4.70 23.51 -14.62
C CYS A 409 3.59 24.02 -15.54
N ALA A 410 3.76 25.19 -16.17
CA ALA A 410 2.79 25.73 -17.10
C ALA A 410 3.40 26.59 -18.20
N VAL A 411 3.35 26.11 -19.45
CA VAL A 411 3.79 26.88 -20.61
C VAL A 411 2.83 28.05 -20.87
N ASN A 412 3.28 29.27 -20.58
CA ASN A 412 2.45 30.46 -20.61
C ASN A 412 3.19 31.73 -21.09
N PHE A 413 2.62 32.90 -20.80
CA PHE A 413 3.18 34.18 -21.25
C PHE A 413 4.49 34.55 -20.54
N ALA A 414 4.77 33.96 -19.37
CA ALA A 414 6.06 34.06 -18.69
C ALA A 414 7.16 33.47 -19.57
N ASP A 415 6.95 32.26 -20.09
CA ASP A 415 7.91 31.52 -20.91
C ASP A 415 8.11 32.19 -22.26
N LEU A 416 7.02 32.66 -22.88
CA LEU A 416 7.13 33.46 -24.09
C LEU A 416 7.93 34.75 -23.86
N SER A 417 7.90 35.31 -22.65
CA SER A 417 8.70 36.49 -22.32
C SER A 417 10.18 36.13 -22.15
N LEU A 418 10.49 34.99 -21.53
CA LEU A 418 11.86 34.46 -21.42
C LEU A 418 12.43 34.11 -22.80
N PHE A 419 11.69 33.33 -23.59
CA PHE A 419 12.03 32.96 -24.96
C PHE A 419 12.35 34.17 -25.83
N LYS A 420 11.52 35.23 -25.78
CA LYS A 420 11.77 36.46 -26.55
C LYS A 420 13.07 37.18 -26.18
N ASN A 421 13.56 37.02 -24.94
CA ASN A 421 14.82 37.64 -24.52
C ASN A 421 16.03 36.93 -25.13
N VAL A 422 15.89 35.65 -25.48
CA VAL A 422 16.95 34.80 -26.04
C VAL A 422 16.76 34.48 -27.53
N MET A 423 15.76 35.08 -28.18
CA MET A 423 15.56 34.94 -29.62
C MET A 423 16.80 35.38 -30.42
N PHE A 424 17.15 34.58 -31.42
CA PHE A 424 18.37 34.69 -32.24
C PHE A 424 19.68 34.49 -31.47
N SER A 425 19.64 33.72 -30.38
CA SER A 425 20.83 33.30 -29.63
C SER A 425 21.08 31.79 -29.79
N ALA A 426 22.05 31.25 -29.05
CA ALA A 426 22.35 29.83 -28.93
C ALA A 426 22.06 29.34 -27.50
N ASP A 427 21.03 29.91 -26.86
CA ASP A 427 20.55 29.45 -25.57
C ASP A 427 19.99 28.02 -25.73
N ALA A 428 20.57 27.07 -25.00
CA ALA A 428 20.29 25.65 -25.20
C ALA A 428 18.90 25.25 -24.72
N THR A 429 18.38 25.88 -23.66
CA THR A 429 17.05 25.57 -23.10
C THR A 429 15.94 26.08 -24.03
N ALA A 430 16.12 27.26 -24.62
CA ALA A 430 15.12 27.81 -25.56
C ALA A 430 15.27 27.27 -27.02
N ASP A 431 16.25 26.42 -27.29
CA ASP A 431 16.46 25.72 -28.57
C ASP A 431 15.68 24.39 -28.56
N LEU A 432 14.38 24.50 -28.84
CA LEU A 432 13.38 23.44 -28.68
C LEU A 432 13.42 22.41 -29.81
N ASP A 433 13.99 22.72 -30.98
CA ASP A 433 14.29 21.72 -32.01
C ASP A 433 15.74 21.25 -32.04
N SER A 434 16.58 21.77 -31.12
CA SER A 434 17.97 21.37 -30.93
C SER A 434 18.81 21.54 -32.21
N ASP A 435 18.49 22.54 -33.04
CA ASP A 435 19.25 22.85 -34.27
C ASP A 435 20.49 23.73 -34.02
N GLY A 436 20.67 24.18 -32.78
CA GLY A 436 21.77 25.00 -32.29
C GLY A 436 21.45 26.50 -32.27
N ALA A 437 20.22 26.93 -32.57
CA ALA A 437 19.85 28.34 -32.60
C ALA A 437 18.37 28.60 -32.28
N VAL A 438 18.13 29.43 -31.26
CA VAL A 438 16.78 29.91 -30.91
C VAL A 438 16.23 30.81 -32.03
N ASN A 439 15.25 30.32 -32.77
CA ASN A 439 14.73 30.97 -33.95
C ASN A 439 13.19 30.84 -34.07
N PHE A 440 12.65 31.09 -35.27
CA PHE A 440 11.21 31.05 -35.46
C PHE A 440 10.64 29.63 -35.46
N ALA A 441 11.45 28.60 -35.69
CA ALA A 441 11.07 27.20 -35.56
C ALA A 441 10.74 26.87 -34.10
N ASP A 442 11.62 27.25 -33.17
CA ASP A 442 11.38 27.09 -31.73
C ASP A 442 10.16 27.87 -31.26
N LEU A 443 9.96 29.08 -31.80
CA LEU A 443 8.75 29.85 -31.49
C LEU A 443 7.46 29.14 -31.93
N VAL A 444 7.51 28.33 -32.98
CA VAL A 444 6.36 27.53 -33.41
C VAL A 444 6.10 26.39 -32.41
N ILE A 445 7.15 25.73 -31.95
CA ILE A 445 7.08 24.64 -30.95
C ILE A 445 6.56 25.18 -29.61
N LEU A 446 7.15 26.25 -29.10
CA LEU A 446 6.70 26.91 -27.88
C LEU A 446 5.20 27.26 -27.95
N LYS A 447 4.74 27.76 -29.11
CA LYS A 447 3.32 28.11 -29.31
C LYS A 447 2.39 26.90 -29.38
N SER A 448 2.86 25.74 -29.85
CA SER A 448 2.02 24.53 -29.80
C SER A 448 1.86 24.01 -28.38
N LEU A 449 2.80 24.30 -27.48
CA LEU A 449 2.79 23.86 -26.09
C LEU A 449 2.04 24.84 -25.15
N PHE A 450 1.63 26.01 -25.65
CA PHE A 450 0.96 27.03 -24.83
C PHE A 450 -0.30 26.50 -24.12
N PHE A 451 -0.41 26.80 -22.83
CA PHE A 451 -1.47 26.35 -21.91
C PHE A 451 -1.45 24.86 -21.57
N ALA A 452 -0.36 24.15 -21.87
CA ALA A 452 -0.09 22.79 -21.40
C ALA A 452 1.03 22.80 -20.34
N ALA A 453 1.15 21.70 -19.61
CA ALA A 453 2.37 21.37 -18.88
C ALA A 453 3.45 20.87 -19.87
N PRO A 454 4.75 20.92 -19.51
CA PRO A 454 5.79 20.25 -20.30
C PRO A 454 5.58 18.73 -20.34
N GLY A 455 6.17 18.06 -21.33
CA GLY A 455 6.07 16.60 -21.49
C GLY A 455 4.84 16.12 -22.27
N PRO A 456 4.34 14.89 -21.99
CA PRO A 456 4.73 13.97 -20.90
C PRO A 456 6.16 13.42 -21.01
N SER A 457 6.76 13.06 -19.86
CA SER A 457 8.10 12.49 -19.73
C SER A 457 8.09 11.28 -18.78
N ALA A 458 8.94 10.29 -19.05
CA ALA A 458 9.18 9.15 -18.17
C ALA A 458 10.04 9.50 -16.94
N LEU A 459 10.77 10.61 -17.01
CA LEU A 459 11.83 10.97 -16.07
C LEU A 459 11.38 12.02 -15.04
N ALA A 460 10.29 12.73 -15.33
CA ALA A 460 9.76 13.80 -14.51
C ALA A 460 8.24 13.91 -14.63
N ASN A 461 7.60 14.45 -13.59
CA ASN A 461 6.17 14.73 -13.56
C ASN A 461 5.91 16.14 -13.03
N CYS A 462 4.96 16.84 -13.65
CA CYS A 462 4.41 18.09 -13.15
C CYS A 462 3.13 17.79 -12.34
N PRO A 463 3.10 18.07 -11.02
CA PRO A 463 1.98 17.73 -10.14
C PRO A 463 0.73 18.61 -10.31
#